data_AF-A0A1W1VUS9-F1
#
_entry.id   AF-A0A1W1VUS9-F1
#
_cell.length_a   1.000
_cell.length_b   1.000
_cell.length_c   1.000
_cell.angle_alpha   90.00
_cell.angle_beta   90.00
_cell.angle_gamma   90.00
#
_symmetry.space_group_name_H-M   'P 1'
#
loop_
_entity.id
_entity.type
_entity.pdbx_description
1 polymer ?
#
loop_
_entity_poly.entity_id
_entity_poly.type
_entity_poly.pdbx_seq_one_letter_code
_entity_poly.pdbx_strand_id
1 'polypeptide(L)'
;MSFDFWPILGYGLVVEPELLDLKKAAHLLRSYDLEPDETGIYEFMQILFDDVVPGLPPGPVHYLMYTSQGEMDDEVYLYLPPYLPWEVSEEYVRLTPEAVAQAIAGLLEPYLADGVRKEDIVARVGEIASVGGA
;
A
#
# COMPACT_ATOMS: atom_id res chain seq x y z
N MET A 1 28.62 15.63 -19.60
CA MET A 1 28.00 14.49 -18.91
C MET A 1 26.50 14.67 -19.06
N SER A 2 25.81 13.82 -19.82
CA SER A 2 24.36 13.72 -19.68
C SER A 2 24.11 12.93 -18.40
N PHE A 3 23.30 13.47 -17.52
CA PHE A 3 22.68 12.66 -16.48
C PHE A 3 21.49 12.03 -17.16
N ASP A 4 21.60 10.75 -17.48
CA ASP A 4 20.45 9.97 -17.93
C ASP A 4 19.57 9.78 -16.68
N PHE A 5 18.53 10.60 -16.58
CA PHE A 5 17.53 10.45 -15.54
C PHE A 5 16.71 9.20 -15.87
N TRP A 6 16.91 8.15 -15.08
CA TRP A 6 15.96 7.05 -15.01
C TRP A 6 14.81 7.55 -14.14
N PRO A 7 13.58 7.74 -14.67
CA PRO A 7 12.46 8.02 -13.79
C PRO A 7 12.31 6.82 -12.86
N ILE A 8 12.55 7.04 -11.57
CA ILE A 8 12.30 6.01 -10.56
C ILE A 8 10.80 6.05 -10.30
N LEU A 9 10.07 5.20 -11.03
CA LEU A 9 8.63 5.10 -10.96
C LEU A 9 8.25 4.11 -9.87
N GLY A 10 7.56 4.59 -8.84
CA GLY A 10 6.80 3.74 -7.92
C GLY A 10 5.39 3.53 -8.46
N TYR A 11 4.66 2.60 -7.86
CA TYR A 11 3.24 2.37 -8.15
C TYR A 11 2.48 2.31 -6.84
N GLY A 12 1.27 2.88 -6.78
CA GLY A 12 0.49 2.79 -5.56
C GLY A 12 -0.91 3.35 -5.67
N LEU A 13 -1.54 3.44 -4.51
CA LEU A 13 -2.95 3.75 -4.32
C LEU A 13 -3.10 4.71 -3.13
N VAL A 14 -3.94 5.72 -3.30
CA VAL A 14 -4.50 6.47 -2.17
C VAL A 14 -5.63 5.66 -1.56
N VAL A 15 -5.47 5.28 -0.29
CA VAL A 15 -6.46 4.54 0.49
C VAL A 15 -7.38 5.54 1.16
N GLU A 16 -8.50 5.82 0.51
CA GLU A 16 -9.56 6.68 1.03
C GLU A 16 -10.42 5.93 2.06
N PRO A 17 -11.04 6.62 3.04
CA PRO A 17 -11.90 5.99 4.06
C PRO A 17 -13.01 5.13 3.47
N GLU A 18 -13.57 5.54 2.33
CA GLU A 18 -14.70 4.88 1.68
C GLU A 18 -14.32 3.56 1.00
N LEU A 19 -13.02 3.29 0.80
CA LEU A 19 -12.57 2.02 0.22
C LEU A 19 -12.69 0.86 1.20
N LEU A 20 -12.64 1.13 2.50
CA LEU A 20 -12.51 0.12 3.54
C LEU A 20 -13.72 0.10 4.47
N ASP A 21 -14.11 -1.10 4.89
CA ASP A 21 -15.00 -1.30 6.03
C ASP A 21 -14.18 -1.84 7.20
N LEU A 22 -13.74 -0.93 8.08
CA LEU A 22 -12.91 -1.28 9.24
C LEU A 22 -13.61 -2.25 10.20
N LYS A 23 -14.93 -2.40 10.14
CA LYS A 23 -15.63 -3.44 10.92
C LYS A 23 -15.22 -4.84 10.50
N LYS A 24 -14.80 -5.04 9.24
CA LYS A 24 -14.22 -6.30 8.76
C LYS A 24 -12.84 -6.57 9.37
N ALA A 25 -12.12 -5.52 9.75
CA ALA A 25 -10.85 -5.59 10.46
C ALA A 25 -10.98 -5.67 11.99
N ALA A 26 -12.19 -5.73 12.55
CA ALA A 26 -12.43 -5.68 14.01
C ALA A 26 -11.65 -6.75 14.80
N HIS A 27 -11.36 -7.90 14.21
CA HIS A 27 -10.56 -8.95 14.85
C HIS A 27 -9.10 -8.55 15.05
N LEU A 28 -8.53 -7.76 14.13
CA LEU A 28 -7.18 -7.21 14.24
C LEU A 28 -7.17 -6.07 15.27
N LEU A 29 -8.08 -5.11 15.13
CA LEU A 29 -8.12 -3.91 15.96
C LEU A 29 -8.32 -4.21 17.45
N ARG A 30 -9.16 -5.20 17.78
CA ARG A 30 -9.38 -5.63 19.17
C ARG A 30 -8.14 -6.17 19.86
N SER A 31 -7.14 -6.67 19.12
CA SER A 31 -5.88 -7.12 19.74
C SER A 31 -5.03 -5.94 20.26
N TYR A 32 -5.37 -4.72 19.83
CA TYR A 32 -4.76 -3.45 20.23
C TYR A 32 -5.68 -2.58 21.11
N ASP A 33 -6.81 -3.13 21.57
CA ASP A 33 -7.83 -2.37 22.34
C ASP A 33 -8.40 -1.16 21.57
N LEU A 34 -8.47 -1.29 20.24
CA LEU A 34 -9.01 -0.27 19.33
C LEU A 34 -10.40 -0.68 18.83
N GLU A 35 -11.35 0.25 18.86
CA GLU A 35 -12.67 0.08 18.27
C GLU A 35 -12.68 0.52 16.79
N PRO A 36 -13.33 -0.24 15.89
CA PRO A 36 -13.29 0.05 14.44
C PRO A 36 -13.86 1.40 14.01
N ASP A 37 -14.74 2.00 14.80
CA ASP A 37 -15.36 3.29 14.55
C ASP A 37 -14.54 4.48 15.05
N GLU A 38 -13.62 4.25 15.99
CA GLU A 38 -12.69 5.25 16.52
C GLU A 38 -11.31 5.20 15.82
N THR A 39 -11.03 4.14 15.04
CA THR A 39 -9.74 3.89 14.41
C THR A 39 -9.62 4.55 13.04
N GLY A 40 -8.50 5.23 12.77
CA GLY A 40 -8.18 5.77 11.45
C GLY A 40 -7.57 4.73 10.49
N ILE A 41 -7.53 5.07 9.21
CA ILE A 41 -6.90 4.22 8.19
C ILE A 41 -5.42 4.02 8.50
N TYR A 42 -4.76 5.05 9.05
CA TYR A 42 -3.34 5.00 9.36
C TYR A 42 -3.02 3.92 10.40
N GLU A 43 -3.73 3.89 11.52
CA GLU A 43 -3.57 2.86 12.55
C GLU A 43 -3.89 1.47 12.00
N PHE A 44 -4.93 1.35 11.17
CA PHE A 44 -5.25 0.09 10.51
C PHE A 44 -4.12 -0.39 9.59
N MET A 45 -3.55 0.51 8.77
CA MET A 45 -2.42 0.18 7.89
C MET A 45 -1.18 -0.22 8.69
N GLN A 46 -0.92 0.44 9.82
CA GLN A 46 0.16 0.08 10.71
C GLN A 46 0.01 -1.35 11.21
N ILE A 47 -1.17 -1.71 11.74
CA ILE A 47 -1.45 -3.07 12.21
C ILE A 47 -1.34 -4.09 11.06
N LEU A 48 -1.87 -3.73 9.89
CA LEU A 48 -1.83 -4.60 8.71
C LEU A 48 -0.38 -4.94 8.31
N PHE A 49 0.51 -3.96 8.31
CA PHE A 49 1.92 -4.16 7.93
C PHE A 49 2.79 -4.76 9.03
N ASP A 50 2.51 -4.47 10.29
CA ASP A 50 3.29 -4.99 11.42
C ASP A 50 2.92 -6.45 11.74
N ASP A 51 1.64 -6.82 11.61
CA ASP A 51 1.15 -8.13 12.09
C ASP A 51 0.67 -9.08 10.98
N VAL A 52 0.05 -8.54 9.92
CA VAL A 52 -0.54 -9.40 8.87
C VAL A 52 0.48 -9.71 7.79
N VAL A 53 1.12 -8.69 7.20
CA VAL A 53 2.07 -8.87 6.09
C VAL A 53 3.20 -9.85 6.42
N PRO A 54 3.87 -9.80 7.60
CA PRO A 54 4.96 -10.73 7.92
C PRO A 54 4.53 -12.19 8.02
N GLY A 55 3.24 -12.46 8.24
CA GLY A 55 2.66 -13.80 8.27
C GLY A 55 2.24 -14.34 6.90
N LEU A 56 2.26 -13.52 5.85
CA LEU A 56 1.87 -13.94 4.50
C LEU A 56 3.00 -14.72 3.81
N PRO A 57 2.68 -15.59 2.83
CA PRO A 57 3.70 -16.21 1.99
C PRO A 57 4.56 -15.15 1.29
N PRO A 58 5.89 -15.38 1.12
CA PRO A 58 6.77 -14.46 0.42
C PRO A 58 6.20 -14.07 -0.96
N GLY A 59 6.28 -12.79 -1.29
CA GLY A 59 5.78 -12.28 -2.56
C GLY A 59 5.66 -10.76 -2.59
N PRO A 60 5.07 -10.20 -3.67
CA PRO A 60 5.06 -8.76 -3.95
C PRO A 60 4.58 -7.86 -2.80
N VAL A 61 3.65 -8.34 -1.98
CA VAL A 61 3.11 -7.62 -0.82
C VAL A 61 4.19 -7.21 0.19
N HIS A 62 5.28 -7.98 0.31
CA HIS A 62 6.38 -7.72 1.24
C HIS A 62 7.28 -6.56 0.80
N TYR A 63 7.11 -6.08 -0.43
CA TYR A 63 7.83 -4.95 -0.97
C TYR A 63 7.00 -3.65 -0.92
N LEU A 64 5.73 -3.74 -0.53
CA LEU A 64 4.87 -2.59 -0.36
C LEU A 64 5.25 -1.82 0.91
N MET A 65 4.95 -0.53 0.91
CA MET A 65 5.04 0.37 2.04
C MET A 65 3.76 1.19 2.14
N TYR A 66 3.52 1.77 3.31
CA TYR A 66 2.48 2.76 3.49
C TYR A 66 3.04 4.04 4.11
N THR A 67 2.41 5.18 3.85
CA THR A 67 2.71 6.47 4.48
C THR A 67 1.45 7.32 4.55
N SER A 68 1.31 8.16 5.58
CA SER A 68 0.39 9.30 5.53
C SER A 68 1.10 10.52 4.93
N GLN A 69 0.37 11.37 4.20
CA GLN A 69 0.91 12.67 3.76
C GLN A 69 0.67 13.75 4.85
N GLY A 70 1.35 13.62 5.99
CA GLY A 70 1.46 14.67 7.00
C GLY A 70 0.28 14.83 7.96
N GLU A 71 0.42 15.75 8.93
CA GLU A 71 -0.45 15.92 10.12
C GLU A 71 -1.89 16.42 9.84
N MET A 72 -2.28 16.64 8.58
CA MET A 72 -3.55 17.31 8.23
C MET A 72 -4.46 16.56 7.25
N ASP A 73 -3.99 15.51 6.57
CA ASP A 73 -4.80 14.73 5.64
C ASP A 73 -4.89 13.28 6.11
N ASP A 74 -6.12 12.76 6.22
CA ASP A 74 -6.43 11.35 6.51
C ASP A 74 -6.06 10.40 5.34
N GLU A 75 -5.38 10.93 4.32
CA GLU A 75 -4.96 10.17 3.15
C GLU A 75 -3.74 9.30 3.46
N VAL A 76 -3.96 7.99 3.42
CA VAL A 76 -2.89 7.00 3.51
C VAL A 76 -2.55 6.47 2.13
N TYR A 77 -1.28 6.51 1.78
CA TYR A 77 -0.75 6.02 0.51
C TYR A 77 -0.16 4.63 0.72
N LEU A 78 -0.63 3.65 -0.04
CA LEU A 78 -0.08 2.29 -0.09
C LEU A 78 0.62 2.10 -1.43
N TYR A 79 1.91 1.82 -1.42
CA TYR A 79 2.73 1.90 -2.63
C TYR A 79 3.95 0.96 -2.62
N LEU A 80 4.44 0.66 -3.82
CA LEU A 80 5.77 0.13 -4.07
C LEU A 80 6.74 1.32 -4.19
N PRO A 81 7.73 1.47 -3.30
CA PRO A 81 8.65 2.61 -3.33
C PRO A 81 9.51 2.68 -4.60
N PRO A 82 9.82 3.88 -5.10
CA PRO A 82 10.79 4.01 -6.17
C PRO A 82 12.21 3.80 -5.60
N TYR A 83 12.80 2.63 -5.82
CA TYR A 83 14.20 2.35 -5.48
C TYR A 83 15.10 2.27 -6.71
N LEU A 84 16.38 2.58 -6.52
CA LEU A 84 17.38 2.35 -7.56
C LEU A 84 17.59 0.84 -7.75
N PRO A 85 17.72 0.33 -8.99
CA PRO A 85 17.80 -1.11 -9.25
C PRO A 85 18.95 -1.84 -8.53
N TRP A 86 20.01 -1.13 -8.13
CA TRP A 86 21.16 -1.68 -7.40
C TRP A 86 21.00 -1.65 -5.87
N GLU A 87 19.93 -1.06 -5.35
CA GLU A 87 19.63 -0.99 -3.91
C GLU A 87 18.67 -2.09 -3.45
N VAL A 88 18.15 -2.89 -4.40
CA VAL A 88 17.07 -3.86 -4.18
C VAL A 88 17.40 -5.23 -4.75
N SER A 89 16.59 -6.23 -4.38
CA SER A 89 16.71 -7.60 -4.90
C SER A 89 16.32 -7.68 -6.38
N GLU A 90 16.82 -8.71 -7.09
CA GLU A 90 16.37 -8.97 -8.47
C GLU A 90 14.86 -9.24 -8.57
N GLU A 91 14.25 -9.79 -7.51
CA GLU A 91 12.81 -10.03 -7.46
C GLU A 91 12.03 -8.71 -7.50
N TYR A 92 12.49 -7.71 -6.74
CA TYR A 92 11.93 -6.37 -6.73
C TYR A 92 11.93 -5.74 -8.13
N VAL A 93 13.09 -5.79 -8.81
CA VAL A 93 13.28 -5.20 -10.15
C VAL A 93 12.37 -5.83 -11.20
N ARG A 94 11.92 -7.07 -10.99
CA ARG A 94 11.04 -7.80 -11.90
C ARG A 94 9.55 -7.55 -11.62
N LEU A 95 9.19 -6.82 -10.57
CA LEU A 95 7.80 -6.48 -10.29
C LEU A 95 7.23 -5.63 -11.42
N THR A 96 6.10 -6.06 -11.97
CA THR A 96 5.37 -5.31 -12.97
C THR A 96 4.30 -4.43 -12.29
N PRO A 97 3.83 -3.36 -12.95
CA PRO A 97 2.74 -2.53 -12.44
C PRO A 97 1.49 -3.37 -12.10
N GLU A 98 1.18 -4.35 -12.94
CA GLU A 98 0.05 -5.26 -12.74
C GLU A 98 0.27 -6.15 -11.51
N ALA A 99 1.48 -6.66 -11.30
CA ALA A 99 1.81 -7.47 -10.13
C ALA A 99 1.66 -6.65 -8.83
N VAL A 100 2.09 -5.39 -8.84
CA VAL A 100 1.89 -4.45 -7.71
C VAL A 100 0.41 -4.19 -7.49
N ALA A 101 -0.34 -3.90 -8.55
CA ALA A 101 -1.77 -3.63 -8.44
C ALA A 101 -2.54 -4.83 -7.89
N GLN A 102 -2.20 -6.05 -8.32
CA GLN A 102 -2.78 -7.27 -7.78
C GLN A 102 -2.39 -7.52 -6.32
N ALA A 103 -1.16 -7.17 -5.93
CA ALA A 103 -0.69 -7.29 -4.55
C ALA A 103 -1.44 -6.33 -3.62
N ILE A 104 -1.57 -5.06 -4.00
CA ILE A 104 -2.34 -4.05 -3.28
C ILE A 104 -3.80 -4.50 -3.16
N ALA A 105 -4.41 -4.87 -4.29
CA ALA A 105 -5.81 -5.25 -4.30
C ALA A 105 -6.07 -6.53 -3.48
N GLY A 106 -5.19 -7.53 -3.58
CA GLY A 106 -5.29 -8.76 -2.78
C GLY A 106 -5.08 -8.54 -1.28
N LEU A 107 -4.21 -7.60 -0.90
CA LEU A 107 -3.99 -7.23 0.50
C LEU A 107 -5.24 -6.56 1.11
N LEU A 108 -5.88 -5.67 0.36
CA LEU A 108 -7.06 -4.91 0.83
C LEU A 108 -8.38 -5.67 0.68
N GLU A 109 -8.45 -6.66 -0.23
CA GLU A 109 -9.65 -7.44 -0.57
C GLU A 109 -10.50 -7.88 0.64
N PRO A 110 -9.93 -8.40 1.74
CA PRO A 110 -10.71 -8.83 2.91
C PRO A 110 -11.43 -7.70 3.64
N TYR A 111 -10.98 -6.46 3.44
CA TYR A 111 -11.39 -5.29 4.21
C TYR A 111 -12.15 -4.26 3.37
N LEU A 112 -12.41 -4.56 2.08
CA LEU A 112 -13.10 -3.64 1.19
C LEU A 112 -14.53 -3.36 1.67
N ALA A 113 -14.95 -2.10 1.53
CA ALA A 113 -16.33 -1.71 1.78
C ALA A 113 -17.31 -2.43 0.84
N ASP A 114 -18.56 -2.56 1.27
CA ASP A 114 -19.58 -3.23 0.45
C ASP A 114 -19.80 -2.47 -0.87
N GLY A 115 -19.68 -3.20 -1.99
CA GLY A 115 -19.78 -2.64 -3.33
C GLY A 115 -18.44 -2.22 -3.95
N VAL A 116 -17.36 -2.17 -3.19
CA VAL A 116 -15.99 -1.99 -3.71
C VAL A 116 -15.43 -3.37 -4.07
N ARG A 117 -14.97 -3.54 -5.31
CA ARG A 117 -14.40 -4.80 -5.78
C ARG A 117 -12.91 -4.67 -5.99
N LYS A 118 -12.24 -5.81 -6.00
CA LYS A 118 -10.80 -5.91 -6.28
C LYS A 118 -10.41 -5.23 -7.59
N GLU A 119 -11.22 -5.38 -8.64
CA GLU A 119 -10.95 -4.78 -9.95
C GLU A 119 -10.97 -3.25 -9.90
N ASP A 120 -11.80 -2.68 -9.02
CA ASP A 120 -11.89 -1.24 -8.84
C ASP A 120 -10.61 -0.71 -8.17
N ILE A 121 -10.00 -1.49 -7.28
CA ILE A 121 -8.68 -1.19 -6.69
C ILE A 121 -7.58 -1.26 -7.76
N VAL A 122 -7.54 -2.35 -8.54
CA VAL A 122 -6.53 -2.54 -9.60
C VAL A 122 -6.56 -1.39 -10.61
N ALA A 123 -7.75 -0.90 -10.98
CA ALA A 123 -7.91 0.22 -11.90
C ALA A 123 -7.48 1.58 -11.33
N ARG A 124 -7.41 1.70 -9.99
CA ARG A 124 -7.00 2.92 -9.29
C ARG A 124 -5.51 2.98 -8.99
N VAL A 125 -4.78 1.86 -9.08
CA VAL A 125 -3.32 1.85 -8.89
C VAL A 125 -2.66 2.59 -10.05
N GLY A 126 -1.90 3.62 -9.71
CA GLY A 126 -1.23 4.50 -10.67
C GLY A 126 0.25 4.64 -10.41
N GLU A 127 0.94 5.33 -11.32
CA GLU A 127 2.33 5.72 -11.15
C GLU A 127 2.45 6.77 -10.03
N ILE A 128 3.41 6.55 -9.13
CA ILE A 128 3.82 7.51 -8.10
C ILE A 128 5.27 7.87 -8.39
N ALA A 129 5.50 9.12 -8.78
CA ALA A 129 6.85 9.62 -8.97
C ALA A 129 7.41 10.12 -7.63
N SER A 130 8.62 9.69 -7.24
CA SER A 130 9.44 10.48 -6.33
C SER A 130 10.32 11.39 -7.17
N VAL A 131 10.26 12.71 -6.92
CA VAL A 131 11.25 13.62 -7.50
C VAL A 131 12.49 13.50 -6.64
N GLY A 132 13.49 12.74 -7.10
CA GLY A 132 14.82 12.72 -6.53
C GLY A 132 15.50 14.07 -6.79
N GLY A 133 15.35 15.01 -5.86
CA GLY A 133 16.14 16.24 -5.83
C GLY A 133 17.56 15.91 -5.42
N ALA A 134 18.52 16.20 -6.31
CA ALA A 134 19.96 16.13 -6.05
C ALA A 134 20.40 17.06 -4.91
#